data_AF-A0A2N5DPJ3-F1
#
_entry.id   AF-A0A2N5DPJ3-F1
#
_cell.length_a   1.000
_cell.length_b   1.000
_cell.length_c   1.000
_cell.angle_alpha   90.00
_cell.angle_beta   90.00
_cell.angle_gamma   90.00
#
_symmetry.space_group_name_H-M   'P 1'
#
loop_
_entity.id
_entity.type
_entity.pdbx_description
1 polymer ?
#
loop_
_entity_poly.entity_id
_entity_poly.type
_entity_poly.pdbx_seq_one_letter_code
_entity_poly.pdbx_strand_id
1 'polypeptide(L)'
;MGAKEPVKTAEAREPAFWDLWRRLKSDFSCWTFIPSWFYTPGAWGYLGVDFVSGFRRNPSTLRALDLFKGVDDRTFDAVAALAALNARRQEQMLRAVIITYLTVPVSVTALVAEIVGDDLGTFVRENMTNVIAVVVTLTIGPLSFLFSNWRARQIVGVLDLVRIERGAAD
;
A
#
# COMPACT_ATOMS: atom_id res chain seq x y z
N MET A 1 24.47 28.60 45.39
CA MET A 1 23.22 28.77 44.64
C MET A 1 23.54 28.38 43.20
N GLY A 2 23.31 27.11 42.85
CA GLY A 2 23.85 26.49 41.64
C GLY A 2 23.08 26.92 40.39
N ALA A 3 23.80 27.51 39.44
CA ALA A 3 23.30 27.72 38.08
C ALA A 3 23.07 26.33 37.45
N LYS A 4 21.80 25.98 37.22
CA LYS A 4 21.45 24.84 36.38
C LYS A 4 21.89 25.19 34.96
N GLU A 5 22.91 24.49 34.46
CA GLU A 5 23.17 24.44 33.03
C GLU A 5 21.87 24.04 32.30
N PRO A 6 21.53 24.70 31.18
CA PRO A 6 20.45 24.22 30.36
C PRO A 6 20.89 22.85 29.82
N VAL A 7 20.22 21.80 30.29
CA VAL A 7 20.23 20.48 29.65
C VAL A 7 19.92 20.75 28.19
N LYS A 8 20.94 20.68 27.33
CA LYS A 8 20.75 20.52 25.89
C LYS A 8 19.91 19.27 25.76
N THR A 9 18.60 19.44 25.64
CA THR A 9 17.70 18.42 25.14
C THR A 9 18.35 17.92 23.88
N ALA A 10 18.93 16.71 23.96
CA ALA A 10 19.35 15.97 22.80
C ALA A 10 18.20 16.10 21.82
N GLU A 11 18.46 16.77 20.69
CA GLU A 11 17.54 16.77 19.56
C GLU A 11 17.06 15.33 19.44
N ALA A 12 15.75 15.12 19.63
CA ALA A 12 15.15 13.81 19.61
C ALA A 12 15.36 13.24 18.21
N ARG A 13 16.53 12.63 17.99
CA ARG A 13 16.93 12.00 16.75
C ARG A 13 15.85 10.97 16.52
N GLU A 14 15.02 11.19 15.50
CA GLU A 14 13.94 10.25 15.18
C GLU A 14 14.55 8.84 15.18
N PRO A 15 13.90 7.86 15.82
CA PRO A 15 14.43 6.51 15.88
C PRO A 15 14.87 6.05 14.49
N ALA A 16 16.08 5.51 14.35
CA ALA A 16 16.71 5.19 13.05
C ALA A 16 15.81 4.32 12.13
N PHE A 17 14.90 3.55 12.71
CA PHE A 17 13.91 2.77 11.96
C PHE A 17 12.92 3.62 11.15
N TRP A 18 12.63 4.86 11.53
CA TRP A 18 11.74 5.75 10.77
C TRP A 18 12.39 6.24 9.48
N ASP A 19 13.70 6.47 9.48
CA ASP A 19 14.46 6.80 8.27
C ASP A 19 14.47 5.63 7.30
N LEU A 20 14.75 4.43 7.80
CA LEU A 20 14.69 3.20 7.01
C LEU A 20 13.29 2.96 6.46
N TRP A 21 12.24 3.18 7.27
CA TRP A 21 10.86 3.07 6.83
C TRP A 21 10.51 4.05 5.72
N ARG A 22 10.95 5.32 5.82
CA ARG A 22 10.72 6.32 4.77
C ARG A 22 11.40 5.93 3.46
N ARG A 23 12.67 5.51 3.51
CA ARG A 23 13.43 5.04 2.35
C ARG A 23 12.77 3.82 1.72
N LEU A 24 12.44 2.82 2.54
CA LEU A 24 11.74 1.61 2.09
C LEU A 24 10.42 1.96 1.39
N LYS A 25 9.54 2.75 2.00
CA LYS A 25 8.27 3.15 1.37
C LYS A 25 8.46 3.86 0.03
N SER A 26 9.51 4.67 -0.12
CA SER A 26 9.75 5.39 -1.37
C SER A 26 9.98 4.45 -2.56
N ASP A 27 10.58 3.28 -2.32
CA ASP A 27 10.79 2.25 -3.35
C ASP A 27 9.51 1.50 -3.74
N PHE A 28 8.47 1.56 -2.90
CA PHE A 28 7.19 0.86 -3.06
C PHE A 28 6.00 1.78 -3.33
N SER A 29 6.24 2.99 -3.88
CA SER A 29 5.18 3.94 -4.22
C SER A 29 4.05 3.31 -5.07
N CYS A 30 2.80 3.71 -4.81
CA CYS A 30 1.65 3.26 -5.59
C CYS A 30 1.70 3.76 -7.04
N TRP A 31 2.38 4.88 -7.30
CA TRP A 31 2.51 5.46 -8.64
C TRP A 31 3.49 4.71 -9.54
N THR A 32 4.48 4.01 -8.95
CA THR A 32 5.38 3.13 -9.70
C THR A 32 4.72 1.78 -10.03
N PHE A 33 3.50 1.53 -9.54
CA PHE A 33 2.76 0.28 -9.75
C PHE A 33 2.30 0.13 -11.22
N ILE A 34 1.77 1.20 -11.82
CA ILE A 34 1.16 1.17 -13.17
C ILE A 34 2.15 0.68 -14.24
N PRO A 35 3.41 1.16 -14.33
CA PRO A 35 4.36 0.64 -15.30
C PRO A 35 4.91 -0.75 -14.93
N SER A 36 5.07 -1.03 -13.63
CA SER A 36 5.69 -2.28 -13.15
C SER A 36 4.86 -3.53 -13.44
N TRP A 37 3.54 -3.38 -13.63
CA TRP A 37 2.64 -4.46 -14.01
C TRP A 37 2.87 -4.95 -15.44
N PHE A 38 3.34 -4.08 -16.34
CA PHE A 38 3.57 -4.41 -17.76
C PHE A 38 5.04 -4.72 -18.09
N TYR A 39 5.99 -4.20 -17.31
CA TYR A 39 7.42 -4.23 -17.69
C TYR A 39 8.36 -5.02 -16.76
N THR A 40 7.89 -5.56 -15.64
CA THR A 40 8.79 -6.31 -14.73
C THR A 40 8.87 -7.78 -15.17
N PRO A 41 10.06 -8.40 -15.31
CA PRO A 41 10.22 -9.82 -15.65
C PRO A 41 9.50 -10.78 -14.67
N GLY A 42 9.15 -10.30 -13.48
CA GLY A 42 8.33 -11.03 -12.50
C GLY A 42 6.83 -11.06 -12.83
N ALA A 43 6.30 -10.13 -13.63
CA ALA A 43 4.87 -10.00 -13.97
C ALA A 43 4.30 -11.27 -14.65
N TRP A 44 5.13 -11.98 -15.42
CA TRP A 44 4.78 -13.24 -16.07
C TRP A 44 5.05 -14.49 -15.19
N GLY A 45 5.80 -14.34 -14.10
CA GLY A 45 5.94 -15.35 -13.04
C GLY A 45 4.72 -15.41 -12.10
N TYR A 46 3.83 -14.41 -12.16
CA TYR A 46 2.54 -14.43 -11.45
C TYR A 46 1.55 -15.48 -12.00
N LEU A 47 1.88 -16.11 -13.14
CA LEU A 47 1.13 -17.22 -13.74
C LEU A 47 1.90 -18.54 -13.60
N GLY A 48 2.39 -18.85 -12.39
CA GLY A 48 3.16 -20.06 -12.10
C GLY A 48 3.14 -20.47 -10.63
N VAL A 49 3.78 -21.59 -10.30
CA VAL A 49 3.85 -22.14 -8.92
C VAL A 49 4.91 -21.43 -8.06
N ASP A 50 5.89 -20.75 -8.69
CA ASP A 50 6.98 -20.06 -8.01
C ASP A 50 6.95 -18.55 -8.22
N PHE A 51 6.31 -17.87 -7.27
CA PHE A 51 6.30 -16.42 -7.18
C PHE A 51 7.54 -15.85 -6.47
N VAL A 52 8.21 -16.64 -5.64
CA VAL A 52 9.29 -16.16 -4.76
C VAL A 52 10.54 -15.84 -5.58
N SER A 53 10.86 -16.65 -6.59
CA SER A 53 11.98 -16.39 -7.49
C SER A 53 11.82 -15.09 -8.28
N GLY A 54 10.62 -14.81 -8.78
CA GLY A 54 10.31 -13.56 -9.47
C GLY A 54 10.35 -12.36 -8.52
N PHE A 55 9.83 -12.55 -7.30
CA PHE A 55 9.84 -11.54 -6.26
C PHE A 55 11.25 -11.15 -5.80
N ARG A 56 12.16 -12.12 -5.66
CA ARG A 56 13.57 -11.91 -5.30
C ARG A 56 14.34 -11.09 -6.35
N ARG A 57 14.04 -11.29 -7.64
CA ARG A 57 14.70 -10.60 -8.76
C ARG A 57 14.15 -9.19 -9.03
N ASN A 58 13.08 -8.77 -8.36
CA ASN A 58 12.46 -7.48 -8.57
C ASN A 58 13.42 -6.33 -8.15
N PRO A 59 13.62 -5.29 -8.97
CA PRO A 59 14.48 -4.16 -8.62
C PRO A 59 14.13 -3.46 -7.29
N SER A 60 12.84 -3.44 -6.91
CA SER A 60 12.41 -2.91 -5.60
C SER A 60 12.87 -3.79 -4.43
N THR A 61 12.78 -5.12 -4.59
CA THR A 61 13.26 -6.09 -3.61
C THR A 61 14.78 -6.05 -3.48
N LEU A 62 15.51 -5.96 -4.59
CA LEU A 62 16.98 -5.84 -4.57
C LEU A 62 17.44 -4.57 -3.85
N ARG A 63 16.77 -3.44 -4.07
CA ARG A 63 17.05 -2.19 -3.34
C ARG A 63 16.75 -2.29 -1.86
N ALA A 64 15.68 -3.00 -1.48
CA ALA A 64 15.38 -3.25 -0.07
C ALA A 64 16.42 -4.19 0.57
N LEU A 65 16.84 -5.25 -0.11
CA LEU A 65 17.92 -6.13 0.36
C LEU A 65 19.20 -5.34 0.60
N ASP A 66 19.57 -4.45 -0.33
CA ASP A 66 20.73 -3.56 -0.18
C ASP A 66 20.57 -2.57 0.99
N LEU A 67 19.38 -1.95 1.13
CA LEU A 67 19.06 -1.02 2.22
C LEU A 67 19.23 -1.65 3.61
N PHE A 68 18.95 -2.95 3.74
CA PHE A 68 19.08 -3.67 5.00
C PHE A 68 20.42 -4.38 5.18
N LYS A 69 21.40 -4.26 4.27
CA LYS A 69 22.74 -4.81 4.54
C LYS A 69 23.39 -4.09 5.72
N GLY A 70 23.86 -4.87 6.70
CA GLY A 70 24.55 -4.33 7.89
C GLY A 70 23.65 -3.62 8.92
N VAL A 71 22.33 -3.65 8.74
CA VAL A 71 21.38 -3.15 9.76
C VAL A 71 21.26 -4.17 10.89
N ASP A 72 21.37 -3.72 12.14
CA ASP A 72 21.21 -4.59 13.32
C ASP A 72 19.81 -5.22 13.38
N ASP A 73 19.71 -6.41 13.98
CA ASP A 73 18.46 -7.17 14.02
C ASP A 73 17.34 -6.45 14.79
N ARG A 74 17.68 -5.69 15.83
CA ARG A 74 16.70 -4.94 16.62
C ARG A 74 16.05 -3.84 15.78
N THR A 75 16.82 -3.09 15.02
CA THR A 75 16.31 -2.05 14.10
C THR A 75 15.52 -2.70 12.96
N PHE A 76 15.99 -3.82 12.42
CA PHE A 76 15.27 -4.57 11.39
C PHE A 76 13.90 -5.06 11.90
N ASP A 77 13.85 -5.66 13.08
CA ASP A 77 12.60 -6.15 13.69
C ASP A 77 11.61 -5.02 13.97
N ALA A 78 12.10 -3.83 14.36
CA ALA A 78 11.25 -2.66 14.51
C ALA A 78 10.61 -2.23 13.17
N VAL A 79 11.37 -2.26 12.06
CA VAL A 79 10.83 -1.96 10.73
C VAL A 79 9.86 -3.04 10.25
N ALA A 80 10.16 -4.32 10.51
CA ALA A 80 9.26 -5.44 10.21
C ALA A 80 7.92 -5.31 10.98
N ALA A 81 7.98 -4.96 12.26
CA ALA A 81 6.79 -4.70 13.06
C ALA A 81 5.96 -3.52 12.52
N LEU A 82 6.63 -2.44 12.08
CA LEU A 82 5.96 -1.30 11.42
C LEU A 82 5.30 -1.71 10.12
N ALA A 83 5.96 -2.50 9.28
CA ALA A 83 5.40 -2.99 8.02
C ALA A 83 4.15 -3.85 8.28
N ALA A 84 4.22 -4.76 9.25
CA ALA A 84 3.09 -5.59 9.63
C ALA A 84 1.92 -4.78 10.19
N LEU A 85 2.19 -3.75 11.00
CA LEU A 85 1.17 -2.83 11.49
C LEU A 85 0.53 -2.04 10.34
N ASN A 86 1.33 -1.53 9.41
CA ASN A 86 0.86 -0.79 8.25
C ASN A 86 -0.03 -1.68 7.36
N ALA A 87 0.37 -2.92 7.08
CA ALA A 87 -0.43 -3.85 6.29
C ALA A 87 -1.79 -4.14 6.96
N ARG A 88 -1.83 -4.35 8.28
CA ARG A 88 -3.11 -4.54 9.00
C ARG A 88 -4.00 -3.31 8.94
N ARG A 89 -3.44 -2.11 9.07
CA ARG A 89 -4.20 -0.85 8.95
C ARG A 89 -4.74 -0.65 7.55
N GLN A 90 -3.94 -0.93 6.52
CA GLN A 90 -4.38 -0.87 5.12
C GLN A 90 -5.51 -1.85 4.83
N GLU A 91 -5.45 -3.07 5.37
CA GLU A 91 -6.53 -4.05 5.24
C GLU A 91 -7.84 -3.56 5.87
N GLN A 92 -7.78 -3.02 7.09
CA GLN A 92 -8.94 -2.45 7.76
C GLN A 92 -9.57 -1.31 6.95
N MET A 93 -8.74 -0.41 6.43
CA MET A 93 -9.20 0.70 5.60
C MET A 93 -9.78 0.21 4.27
N LEU A 94 -9.14 -0.74 3.59
CA LEU A 94 -9.67 -1.33 2.36
C LEU A 94 -11.05 -1.94 2.58
N ARG A 95 -11.24 -2.69 3.67
CA ARG A 95 -12.55 -3.26 4.01
C ARG A 95 -13.61 -2.19 4.23
N ALA A 96 -13.28 -1.13 4.97
CA ALA A 96 -14.19 -0.01 5.19
C ALA A 96 -14.55 0.71 3.88
N VAL A 97 -13.58 0.91 3.00
CA VAL A 97 -13.76 1.49 1.67
C VAL A 97 -14.66 0.61 0.82
N ILE A 98 -14.39 -0.70 0.72
CA ILE A 98 -15.23 -1.64 -0.04
C ILE A 98 -16.68 -1.61 0.45
N ILE A 99 -16.90 -1.68 1.76
CA ILE A 99 -18.27 -1.62 2.33
C ILE A 99 -18.94 -0.31 1.93
N THR A 100 -18.27 0.83 2.14
CA THR A 100 -18.83 2.15 1.82
C THR A 100 -19.18 2.30 0.34
N TYR A 101 -18.29 1.82 -0.54
CA TYR A 101 -18.49 1.90 -1.99
C TYR A 101 -19.48 0.88 -2.53
N LEU A 102 -19.84 -0.16 -1.78
CA LEU A 102 -20.93 -1.05 -2.15
C LEU A 102 -22.27 -0.53 -1.62
N THR A 103 -22.31 0.04 -0.40
CA THR A 103 -23.56 0.47 0.22
C THR A 103 -24.03 1.81 -0.30
N VAL A 104 -23.15 2.83 -0.33
CA VAL A 104 -23.54 4.21 -0.67
C VAL A 104 -24.07 4.31 -2.10
N PRO A 105 -23.40 3.79 -3.16
CA PRO A 105 -23.91 3.90 -4.51
C PRO A 105 -25.25 3.17 -4.72
N VAL A 106 -25.45 2.04 -4.05
CA VAL A 106 -26.73 1.31 -4.10
C VAL A 106 -27.84 2.13 -3.45
N SER A 107 -27.60 2.71 -2.27
CA SER A 107 -28.56 3.59 -1.59
C SER A 107 -28.89 4.84 -2.42
N VAL A 108 -27.88 5.47 -3.03
CA VAL A 108 -28.09 6.63 -3.92
C VAL A 108 -28.92 6.22 -5.13
N THR A 109 -28.63 5.07 -5.74
CA THR A 109 -29.39 4.57 -6.90
C THR A 109 -30.86 4.30 -6.53
N ALA A 110 -31.11 3.72 -5.35
CA ALA A 110 -32.46 3.49 -4.86
C ALA A 110 -33.23 4.81 -4.67
N LEU A 111 -32.62 5.82 -4.06
CA LEU A 111 -33.22 7.15 -3.90
C LEU A 111 -33.50 7.82 -5.24
N VAL A 112 -32.58 7.73 -6.19
CA VAL A 112 -32.79 8.28 -7.55
C VAL A 112 -33.93 7.55 -8.25
N ALA A 113 -34.02 6.23 -8.10
CA ALA A 113 -35.12 5.45 -8.67
C ALA A 113 -36.49 5.85 -8.08
N GLU A 114 -36.56 6.14 -6.77
CA GLU A 114 -37.78 6.66 -6.14
C GLU A 114 -38.19 8.04 -6.68
N ILE A 115 -37.21 8.90 -7.00
CA ILE A 115 -37.46 10.26 -7.51
C ILE A 115 -37.85 10.25 -8.99
N VAL A 116 -37.16 9.45 -9.81
CA VAL A 116 -37.30 9.44 -11.28
C VAL A 116 -38.40 8.48 -11.74
N GLY A 117 -38.77 7.48 -10.92
CA GLY A 117 -39.79 6.49 -11.26
C GLY A 117 -39.40 5.60 -12.45
N ASP A 118 -40.35 5.32 -13.34
CA ASP A 118 -40.18 4.38 -14.47
C ASP A 118 -39.20 4.85 -15.56
N ASP A 119 -38.79 6.13 -15.53
CA ASP A 119 -37.96 6.73 -16.57
C ASP A 119 -36.44 6.71 -16.28
N LEU A 120 -35.99 5.93 -15.29
CA LEU A 120 -34.58 5.86 -14.90
C LEU A 120 -33.63 5.53 -16.08
N GLY A 121 -34.07 4.66 -17.00
CA GLY A 121 -33.31 4.31 -18.20
C GLY A 121 -33.20 5.45 -19.21
N THR A 122 -34.21 6.31 -19.29
CA THR A 122 -34.19 7.53 -20.12
C THR A 122 -33.25 8.57 -19.49
N PHE A 123 -33.37 8.79 -18.18
CA PHE A 123 -32.51 9.69 -17.41
C PHE A 123 -31.02 9.34 -17.55
N VAL A 124 -30.65 8.06 -17.43
CA VAL A 124 -29.27 7.60 -17.61
C VAL A 124 -28.74 7.86 -19.01
N ARG A 125 -29.57 7.66 -20.05
CA ARG A 125 -29.18 7.92 -21.44
C ARG A 125 -28.96 9.40 -21.71
N GLU A 126 -29.82 10.27 -21.18
CA GLU A 126 -29.69 11.72 -21.31
C GLU A 126 -28.47 12.27 -20.54
N ASN A 127 -28.08 11.61 -19.45
CA ASN A 127 -26.98 12.02 -18.58
C ASN A 127 -25.74 11.12 -18.69
N MET A 128 -25.58 10.39 -19.80
CA MET A 128 -24.57 9.32 -19.95
C MET A 128 -23.16 9.77 -19.56
N THR A 129 -22.72 10.97 -19.97
CA THR A 129 -21.41 11.51 -19.62
C THR A 129 -21.23 11.67 -18.11
N ASN A 130 -22.24 12.19 -17.42
CA ASN A 130 -22.21 12.37 -15.97
C ASN A 130 -22.22 11.02 -15.25
N VAL A 131 -23.03 10.07 -15.73
CA VAL A 131 -23.09 8.71 -15.20
C VAL A 131 -21.74 8.02 -15.34
N ILE A 132 -21.11 8.09 -16.52
CA ILE A 132 -19.76 7.54 -16.74
C ILE A 132 -18.76 8.20 -15.81
N ALA A 133 -18.78 9.53 -15.67
CA ALA A 133 -17.86 10.25 -14.77
C ALA A 133 -18.03 9.80 -13.31
N VAL A 134 -19.27 9.61 -12.86
CA VAL A 134 -19.57 9.06 -11.52
C VAL A 134 -19.03 7.64 -11.38
N VAL A 135 -19.32 6.75 -12.33
CA VAL A 135 -18.83 5.35 -12.31
C VAL A 135 -17.30 5.30 -12.26
N VAL A 136 -16.62 6.09 -13.10
CA VAL A 136 -15.16 6.15 -13.13
C VAL A 136 -14.61 6.63 -11.79
N THR A 137 -15.16 7.72 -11.25
CA THR A 137 -14.73 8.26 -9.95
C THR A 137 -14.97 7.26 -8.82
N LEU A 138 -16.12 6.58 -8.85
CA LEU A 138 -16.46 5.54 -7.89
C LEU A 138 -15.57 4.30 -8.00
N THR A 139 -14.98 4.04 -9.16
CA THR A 139 -14.09 2.89 -9.40
C THR A 139 -12.63 3.19 -9.02
N ILE A 140 -12.14 4.41 -9.31
CA ILE A 140 -10.75 4.80 -9.04
C ILE A 140 -10.42 4.75 -7.54
N GLY A 141 -11.37 5.18 -6.68
CA GLY A 141 -11.20 5.17 -5.23
C GLY A 141 -10.83 3.79 -4.68
N PRO A 142 -11.71 2.77 -4.78
CA PRO A 142 -11.44 1.42 -4.32
C PRO A 142 -10.19 0.80 -4.94
N LEU A 143 -9.95 1.02 -6.24
CA LEU A 143 -8.74 0.52 -6.91
C LEU A 143 -7.46 1.10 -6.27
N SER A 144 -7.45 2.40 -5.95
CA SER A 144 -6.29 3.02 -5.28
C SER A 144 -6.00 2.41 -3.91
N PHE A 145 -7.05 2.09 -3.13
CA PHE A 145 -6.91 1.39 -1.85
C PHE A 145 -6.48 -0.06 -2.03
N LEU A 146 -6.96 -0.75 -3.06
CA LEU A 146 -6.56 -2.11 -3.38
C LEU A 146 -5.06 -2.17 -3.70
N PHE A 147 -4.57 -1.26 -4.57
CA PHE A 147 -3.15 -1.18 -4.90
C PHE A 147 -2.29 -0.79 -3.71
N SER A 148 -2.77 0.11 -2.85
CA SER A 148 -2.07 0.51 -1.63
C SER A 148 -1.96 -0.65 -0.63
N ASN A 149 -3.04 -1.42 -0.45
CA ASN A 149 -3.04 -2.62 0.39
C ASN A 149 -2.11 -3.71 -0.17
N TRP A 150 -2.16 -3.93 -1.49
CA TRP A 150 -1.25 -4.84 -2.17
C TRP A 150 0.22 -4.46 -1.93
N ARG A 151 0.58 -3.19 -2.14
CA ARG A 151 1.94 -2.69 -1.88
C ARG A 151 2.35 -2.85 -0.42
N ALA A 152 1.45 -2.59 0.53
CA ALA A 152 1.74 -2.78 1.94
C ALA A 152 2.09 -4.24 2.28
N ARG A 153 1.39 -5.21 1.68
CA ARG A 153 1.71 -6.64 1.83
C ARG A 153 3.02 -7.03 1.13
N GLN A 154 3.33 -6.43 -0.02
CA GLN A 154 4.62 -6.66 -0.69
C GLN A 154 5.80 -6.24 0.19
N ILE A 155 5.70 -5.10 0.90
CA ILE A 155 6.75 -4.67 1.82
C ILE A 155 6.99 -5.71 2.92
N VAL A 156 5.92 -6.27 3.50
CA VAL A 156 6.02 -7.35 4.49
C VAL A 156 6.76 -8.56 3.90
N GLY A 157 6.34 -9.01 2.71
CA GLY A 157 7.00 -10.15 2.04
C GLY A 157 8.48 -9.91 1.74
N VAL A 158 8.87 -8.67 1.39
CA VAL A 158 10.29 -8.33 1.16
C VAL A 158 11.08 -8.42 2.45
N LEU A 159 10.53 -7.95 3.58
CA LEU A 159 11.19 -8.06 4.87
C LEU A 159 11.30 -9.51 5.31
N ASP A 160 10.28 -10.35 5.09
CA ASP A 160 10.38 -11.78 5.34
C ASP A 160 11.49 -12.44 4.52
N LEU A 161 11.64 -12.04 3.25
CA LEU A 161 12.74 -12.51 2.40
C LEU A 161 14.11 -12.05 2.93
N VAL A 162 14.25 -10.79 3.36
CA VAL A 162 15.48 -10.28 3.97
C VAL A 162 15.84 -11.10 5.21
N ARG A 163 14.85 -11.41 6.06
CA ARG A 163 15.06 -12.24 7.25
C ARG A 163 15.55 -13.64 6.89
N ILE A 164 14.95 -14.27 5.87
CA ILE A 164 15.37 -15.59 5.39
C ILE A 164 16.81 -15.55 4.87
N GLU A 165 17.17 -14.56 4.06
CA GLU A 165 18.53 -14.46 3.50
C GLU A 165 19.59 -14.17 4.58
N ARG A 166 19.24 -13.39 5.62
CA ARG A 166 20.11 -13.18 6.79
C ARG A 166 20.34 -14.47 7.56
N GLY A 167 19.27 -15.19 7.92
CA GLY A 167 19.39 -16.44 8.67
C GLY A 167 19.99 -17.60 7.89
N ALA A 168 20.15 -17.48 6.57
CA ALA A 168 20.89 -18.43 5.75
C ALA A 168 22.40 -18.09 5.61
N ALA A 169 22.80 -16.87 6.00
CA ALA A 169 24.18 -16.41 5.96
C ALA A 169 24.93 -16.62 7.29
N ASP A 170 24.19 -16.91 8.37
CA ASP A 170 24.68 -17.34 9.68
C ASP A 170 24.87 -18.86 9.74
#